data_AF-A0A7C5TW82-F1
#
_entry.id   AF-A0A7C5TW82-F1
#
_cell.length_a   1.000
_cell.length_b   1.000
_cell.length_c   1.000
_cell.angle_alpha   90.00
_cell.angle_beta   90.00
_cell.angle_gamma   90.00
#
_symmetry.space_group_name_H-M   'P 1'
#
loop_
_entity.id
_entity.type
_entity.pdbx_description
1 polymer ?
#
loop_
_entity_poly.entity_id
_entity_poly.type
_entity_poly.pdbx_seq_one_letter_code
_entity_poly.pdbx_strand_id
1 'polypeptide(L)'
;MRMYQCPKCGSKEIIWDPERGEVICSSCGLVIDEIYYYPKTFVELKGDAHEIKNRRSVKEKNSREKPGEILSIYGKLFGWWSLRRDIDIDKDRLLQFSRGGYNGRIFVHKKDRELEKMFEISPSLKKIYDYTSIFPKLSSRTFRARLLISYILLRDLYGSHVSTSLMSKAFSVSRNHLIRIRRELQKYPELIKFVSELGVSYKELNDLDEYVIKLAKVSEEV
;
A
#
# COMPACT_ATOMS: atom_id res chain seq x y z
N MET A 1 9.99 -40.79 3.17
CA MET A 1 10.34 -42.11 2.57
C MET A 1 10.98 -41.84 1.21
N ARG A 2 12.20 -42.30 0.94
CA ARG A 2 12.93 -42.02 -0.32
C ARG A 2 12.37 -42.92 -1.44
N MET A 3 11.33 -42.50 -2.16
CA MET A 3 10.84 -43.21 -3.35
C MET A 3 11.61 -42.73 -4.60
N TYR A 4 12.85 -43.19 -4.73
CA TYR A 4 13.60 -43.10 -6.00
C TYR A 4 13.59 -44.43 -6.77
N GLN A 5 12.74 -45.40 -6.35
CA GLN A 5 12.71 -46.76 -6.88
C GLN A 5 11.28 -47.29 -6.88
N CYS A 6 10.93 -48.06 -7.90
CA CYS A 6 9.65 -48.75 -7.99
C CYS A 6 9.50 -49.76 -6.83
N PRO A 7 8.40 -49.73 -6.06
CA PRO A 7 8.21 -50.63 -4.92
C PRO A 7 8.04 -52.10 -5.32
N LYS A 8 7.67 -52.37 -6.57
CA LYS A 8 7.39 -53.74 -7.06
C LYS A 8 8.62 -54.43 -7.65
N CYS A 9 9.42 -53.73 -8.47
CA CYS A 9 10.56 -54.33 -9.16
C CYS A 9 11.92 -53.72 -8.77
N GLY A 10 11.95 -52.70 -7.90
CA GLY A 10 13.17 -52.01 -7.50
C GLY A 10 13.82 -51.13 -8.58
N SER A 11 13.22 -51.03 -9.77
CA SER A 11 13.78 -50.23 -10.86
C SER A 11 13.81 -48.74 -10.51
N LYS A 12 14.88 -48.06 -10.96
CA LYS A 12 15.07 -46.61 -10.84
C LYS A 12 14.53 -45.84 -12.06
N GLU A 13 14.11 -46.56 -13.10
CA GLU A 13 13.59 -45.97 -14.32
C GLU A 13 12.10 -45.65 -14.17
N ILE A 14 11.83 -44.40 -13.81
CA ILE A 14 10.48 -43.87 -13.57
C ILE A 14 10.20 -42.77 -14.61
N ILE A 15 9.10 -42.92 -15.34
CA ILE A 15 8.61 -42.01 -16.37
C ILE A 15 7.46 -41.19 -15.77
N TRP A 16 7.42 -39.90 -16.09
CA TRP A 16 6.34 -39.00 -15.73
C TRP A 16 5.51 -38.76 -16.98
N ASP A 17 4.24 -39.15 -16.96
CA ASP A 17 3.28 -38.93 -18.04
C ASP A 17 2.37 -37.74 -17.67
N PRO A 18 2.72 -36.52 -18.11
CA PRO A 18 1.93 -35.33 -17.82
C PRO A 18 0.60 -35.27 -18.58
N GLU A 19 0.44 -36.02 -19.68
CA GLU A 19 -0.83 -36.05 -20.42
C GLU A 19 -1.89 -36.82 -19.65
N ARG A 20 -1.47 -37.89 -18.96
CA ARG A 20 -2.34 -38.71 -18.11
C ARG A 20 -2.33 -38.28 -16.65
N GLY A 21 -1.34 -37.47 -16.25
CA GLY A 21 -1.17 -37.06 -14.87
C GLY A 21 -0.69 -38.20 -13.98
N GLU A 22 0.19 -39.07 -14.48
CA GLU A 22 0.64 -40.29 -13.79
C GLU A 22 2.17 -40.38 -13.74
N VAL A 23 2.70 -41.05 -12.72
CA VAL A 23 4.12 -41.40 -12.58
C VAL A 23 4.23 -42.92 -12.68
N ILE A 24 4.92 -43.43 -13.69
CA ILE A 24 4.90 -44.86 -14.07
C ILE A 24 6.31 -45.44 -14.05
N CYS A 25 6.48 -46.66 -13.59
CA CYS A 25 7.75 -47.39 -13.75
C CYS A 25 7.89 -47.91 -15.18
N SER A 26 8.97 -47.51 -15.88
CA SER A 26 9.28 -47.97 -17.25
C SER A 26 9.45 -49.49 -17.34
N SER A 27 10.07 -50.10 -16.32
CA SER A 27 10.45 -51.51 -16.37
C SER A 27 9.32 -52.50 -16.06
N CYS A 28 8.27 -52.08 -15.34
CA CYS A 28 7.17 -52.99 -14.96
C CYS A 28 5.75 -52.43 -15.19
N GLY A 29 5.62 -51.19 -15.66
CA GLY A 29 4.35 -50.54 -15.96
C GLY A 29 3.53 -50.17 -14.72
N LEU A 30 4.08 -50.29 -13.51
CA LEU A 30 3.36 -49.91 -12.29
C LEU A 30 3.21 -48.38 -12.21
N VAL A 31 1.98 -47.90 -12.07
CA VAL A 31 1.69 -46.51 -11.68
C VAL A 31 2.06 -46.34 -10.21
N ILE A 32 3.03 -45.47 -9.95
CA ILE A 32 3.62 -45.21 -8.64
C ILE A 32 2.87 -44.08 -7.93
N ASP A 33 2.45 -43.05 -8.65
CA ASP A 33 1.80 -41.85 -8.10
C ASP A 33 1.02 -41.10 -9.19
N GLU A 34 0.19 -40.13 -8.78
CA GLU A 34 -0.54 -39.21 -9.65
C GLU A 34 0.07 -37.79 -9.58
N ILE A 35 0.10 -37.10 -10.72
CA ILE A 35 0.63 -35.74 -10.85
C ILE A 35 -0.50 -34.75 -10.54
N TYR A 36 -0.47 -34.18 -9.33
CA TYR A 36 -1.42 -33.15 -8.93
C TYR A 36 -0.99 -31.77 -9.45
N TYR A 37 -1.78 -31.18 -10.35
CA TYR A 37 -1.61 -29.78 -10.75
C TYR A 37 -2.49 -28.87 -9.90
N TYR A 38 -1.88 -28.07 -9.03
CA TYR A 38 -2.57 -26.97 -8.35
C TYR A 38 -2.48 -25.71 -9.23
N PRO A 39 -3.56 -25.29 -9.92
CA PRO A 39 -3.54 -24.01 -10.60
C PRO A 39 -3.44 -22.91 -9.54
N LYS A 40 -2.29 -22.23 -9.48
CA LYS A 40 -2.17 -20.98 -8.73
C LYS A 40 -3.13 -19.99 -9.41
N THR A 41 -4.21 -19.60 -8.72
CA THR A 41 -5.07 -18.50 -9.12
C THR A 41 -4.26 -17.20 -9.11
N PHE A 42 -3.53 -16.95 -10.19
CA PHE A 42 -3.06 -15.63 -10.55
C PHE A 42 -4.24 -14.92 -11.21
N VAL A 43 -4.81 -13.96 -10.50
CA VAL A 43 -5.60 -12.91 -11.16
C VAL A 43 -4.66 -12.25 -12.17
N GLU A 44 -5.01 -12.37 -13.45
CA GLU A 44 -4.24 -11.84 -14.58
C GLU A 44 -4.14 -10.31 -14.48
N LEU A 45 -3.05 -9.82 -13.90
CA LEU A 45 -2.60 -8.46 -14.17
C LEU A 45 -1.82 -8.51 -15.49
N LYS A 46 -2.45 -8.04 -16.57
CA LYS A 46 -1.75 -7.62 -17.78
C LYS A 46 -0.73 -6.55 -17.39
N GLY A 47 0.54 -6.95 -17.30
CA GLY A 47 1.68 -6.10 -17.00
C GLY A 47 2.81 -6.40 -17.98
N ASP A 48 3.42 -5.35 -18.48
CA ASP A 48 4.26 -5.29 -19.68
C ASP A 48 5.44 -6.27 -19.70
N ALA A 49 5.83 -6.68 -20.90
CA ALA A 49 6.86 -7.68 -21.24
C ALA A 49 8.29 -7.38 -20.74
N HIS A 50 8.49 -6.34 -19.92
CA HIS A 50 9.80 -5.92 -19.42
C HIS A 50 10.18 -6.53 -18.04
N GLU A 51 9.26 -7.20 -17.34
CA GLU A 51 9.51 -7.81 -16.01
C GLU A 51 9.94 -9.29 -16.04
N ILE A 52 9.89 -9.96 -17.19
CA ILE A 52 10.06 -11.42 -17.30
C ILE A 52 11.51 -11.89 -17.00
N LYS A 53 12.50 -11.00 -17.01
CA LYS A 53 13.91 -11.40 -16.81
C LYS A 53 14.34 -11.65 -15.37
N ASN A 54 13.53 -11.34 -14.35
CA ASN A 54 13.93 -11.48 -12.94
C ASN A 54 13.28 -12.67 -12.19
N ARG A 55 12.72 -13.67 -12.88
CA ARG A 55 12.14 -14.87 -12.24
C ARG A 55 13.11 -16.04 -12.12
N ARG A 56 14.33 -15.81 -11.63
CA ARG A 56 15.19 -16.89 -11.11
C ARG A 56 15.18 -16.86 -9.57
N SER A 57 14.43 -17.79 -8.99
CA SER A 57 14.61 -18.33 -7.64
C SER A 57 14.13 -17.46 -6.45
N VAL A 58 12.82 -17.26 -6.29
CA VAL A 58 12.28 -17.04 -4.93
C VAL A 58 12.14 -18.41 -4.27
N LYS A 59 13.27 -18.92 -3.75
CA LYS A 59 13.23 -19.98 -2.72
C LYS A 59 12.41 -19.40 -1.57
N GLU A 60 11.36 -20.09 -1.15
CA GLU A 60 10.71 -19.84 0.14
C GLU A 60 11.76 -20.04 1.24
N LYS A 61 12.46 -18.96 1.58
CA LYS A 61 13.25 -18.90 2.79
C LYS A 61 12.24 -18.79 3.91
N ASN A 62 12.15 -19.85 4.72
CA ASN A 62 11.77 -19.75 6.12
C ASN A 62 12.77 -18.81 6.82
N SER A 63 12.67 -17.50 6.58
CA SER A 63 13.45 -16.50 7.29
C SER A 63 12.65 -16.10 8.52
N ARG A 64 12.98 -16.74 9.65
CA ARG A 64 12.93 -16.02 10.93
C ARG A 64 13.51 -14.63 10.66
N GLU A 65 12.74 -13.61 11.02
CA GLU A 65 13.14 -12.21 10.85
C GLU A 65 14.59 -12.09 11.31
N LYS A 66 15.47 -11.67 10.40
CA LYS A 66 16.84 -11.31 10.75
C LYS A 66 16.82 -9.80 10.89
N PRO A 67 16.77 -9.23 12.11
CA PRO A 67 16.86 -7.78 12.31
C PRO A 67 18.04 -7.15 11.54
N GLY A 68 19.12 -7.92 11.33
CA GLY A 68 20.27 -7.51 10.55
C GLY A 68 20.05 -7.34 9.04
N GLU A 69 19.05 -7.98 8.42
CA GLU A 69 18.73 -7.75 6.99
C GLU A 69 18.10 -6.37 6.79
N ILE A 70 17.15 -5.98 7.66
CA ILE A 70 16.59 -4.63 7.67
C ILE A 70 17.70 -3.61 7.92
N LEU A 71 18.52 -3.82 8.96
CA LEU A 71 19.62 -2.92 9.30
C LEU A 71 20.66 -2.80 8.17
N SER A 72 20.93 -3.89 7.44
CA SER A 72 21.79 -3.90 6.25
C SER A 72 21.19 -3.08 5.10
N ILE A 73 19.88 -3.18 4.87
CA ILE A 73 19.18 -2.39 3.85
C ILE A 73 19.21 -0.91 4.22
N TYR A 74 18.97 -0.57 5.50
CA TYR A 74 19.10 0.80 6.01
C TYR A 74 20.54 1.33 5.81
N GLY A 75 21.56 0.57 6.22
CA GLY A 75 22.97 0.96 6.07
C GLY A 75 23.39 1.15 4.61
N LYS A 76 22.88 0.30 3.69
CA LYS A 76 23.16 0.40 2.25
C LYS A 76 22.42 1.56 1.57
N LEU A 77 21.17 1.83 1.96
CA LEU A 77 20.37 2.89 1.35
C LEU A 77 20.78 4.29 1.86
N PHE A 78 21.25 4.40 3.10
CA PHE A 78 21.45 5.69 3.76
C PHE A 78 22.90 6.00 4.13
N GLY A 79 23.81 5.04 4.29
CA GLY A 79 25.22 5.33 4.59
C GLY A 79 25.40 6.42 5.66
N TRP A 80 26.17 7.47 5.35
CA TRP A 80 26.33 8.68 6.18
C TRP A 80 25.14 9.67 6.09
N TRP A 81 24.31 9.58 5.06
CA TRP A 81 23.25 10.55 4.78
C TRP A 81 22.01 10.25 5.61
N SER A 82 21.68 11.13 6.55
CA SER A 82 20.41 11.05 7.27
C SER A 82 19.23 11.30 6.32
N LEU A 83 18.11 10.61 6.57
CA LEU A 83 16.84 10.90 5.89
C LEU A 83 16.50 12.38 6.05
N ARG A 84 15.83 12.96 5.04
CA ARG A 84 15.25 14.30 5.19
C ARG A 84 14.40 14.35 6.46
N ARG A 85 14.47 15.47 7.18
CA ARG A 85 13.92 15.67 8.53
C ARG A 85 12.52 15.06 8.74
N ASP A 86 11.62 15.18 7.76
CA ASP A 86 10.21 14.80 7.90
C ASP A 86 9.83 13.47 7.21
N ILE A 87 10.82 12.76 6.67
CA ILE A 87 10.62 11.47 6.00
C ILE A 87 10.98 10.35 6.98
N ASP A 88 10.14 9.31 6.99
CA ASP A 88 10.35 8.06 7.70
C ASP A 88 10.21 6.87 6.75
N ILE A 89 10.62 5.71 7.21
CA ILE A 89 10.52 4.45 6.48
C ILE A 89 9.50 3.56 7.15
N ASP A 90 8.50 3.16 6.37
CA ASP A 90 7.55 2.15 6.78
C ASP A 90 8.25 0.79 6.82
N LYS A 91 8.49 0.29 8.04
CA LYS A 91 9.23 -0.94 8.30
C LYS A 91 8.54 -2.16 7.72
N ASP A 92 7.22 -2.22 7.76
CA ASP A 92 6.44 -3.35 7.28
C ASP A 92 6.51 -3.43 5.76
N ARG A 93 6.37 -2.28 5.09
CA ARG A 93 6.52 -2.15 3.64
C ARG A 93 7.94 -2.44 3.18
N LEU A 94 8.95 -1.98 3.92
CA LEU A 94 10.35 -2.30 3.65
C LEU A 94 10.61 -3.81 3.76
N LEU A 95 10.05 -4.46 4.78
CA LEU A 95 10.19 -5.90 4.98
C LEU A 95 9.52 -6.68 3.83
N GLN A 96 8.32 -6.28 3.43
CA GLN A 96 7.64 -6.89 2.28
C GLN A 96 8.43 -6.68 0.98
N PHE A 97 9.00 -5.48 0.77
CA PHE A 97 9.86 -5.18 -0.38
C PHE A 97 11.11 -6.09 -0.39
N SER A 98 11.77 -6.25 0.77
CA SER A 98 12.92 -7.15 0.91
C SER A 98 12.58 -8.62 0.61
N ARG A 99 11.33 -9.01 0.81
CA ARG A 99 10.82 -10.35 0.49
C ARG A 99 10.33 -10.48 -0.96
N GLY A 100 10.45 -9.43 -1.77
CA GLY A 100 10.00 -9.39 -3.16
C GLY A 100 8.48 -9.24 -3.33
N GLY A 101 7.76 -8.87 -2.28
CA GLY A 101 6.30 -8.85 -2.23
C GLY A 101 5.64 -7.47 -2.29
N TYR A 102 6.39 -6.36 -2.23
CA TYR A 102 5.82 -5.01 -2.21
C TYR A 102 6.48 -4.08 -3.22
N ASN A 103 5.69 -3.54 -4.16
CA ASN A 103 6.13 -2.58 -5.18
C ASN A 103 5.64 -1.15 -4.91
N GLY A 104 5.14 -0.88 -3.69
CA GLY A 104 4.59 0.44 -3.34
C GLY A 104 5.60 1.39 -2.69
N ARG A 105 5.10 2.52 -2.15
CA ARG A 105 5.95 3.53 -1.48
C ARG A 105 6.39 3.05 -0.10
N ILE A 106 7.70 3.01 0.12
CA ILE A 106 8.34 2.65 1.41
C ILE A 106 8.57 3.91 2.26
N PHE A 107 8.88 5.03 1.60
CA PHE A 107 9.06 6.31 2.25
C PHE A 107 7.71 6.95 2.55
N VAL A 108 7.48 7.26 3.82
CA VAL A 108 6.28 7.90 4.34
C VAL A 108 6.65 9.18 5.05
N HIS A 109 5.70 10.09 5.20
CA HIS A 109 5.93 11.28 6.01
C HIS A 109 5.67 10.94 7.48
N LYS A 110 6.48 11.47 8.40
CA LYS A 110 6.32 11.18 9.85
C LYS A 110 4.92 11.45 10.38
N LYS A 111 4.25 12.49 9.84
CA LYS A 111 2.87 12.85 10.19
C LYS A 111 1.77 11.95 9.61
N ASP A 112 2.08 11.05 8.68
CA ASP A 112 1.03 10.25 8.01
C ASP A 112 0.21 9.44 9.03
N ARG A 113 0.87 8.88 10.05
CA ARG A 113 0.21 8.13 11.14
C ARG A 113 -0.75 8.97 11.99
N GLU A 114 -0.40 10.23 12.25
CA GLU A 114 -1.28 11.12 13.01
C GLU A 114 -2.47 11.56 12.15
N LEU A 115 -2.21 11.84 10.87
CA LEU A 115 -3.23 12.21 9.90
C LEU A 115 -4.22 11.08 9.62
N GLU A 116 -3.79 9.81 9.64
CA GLU A 116 -4.69 8.65 9.50
C GLU A 116 -5.77 8.59 10.59
N LYS A 117 -5.49 9.07 11.81
CA LYS A 117 -6.48 9.12 12.91
C LYS A 117 -7.67 10.02 12.61
N MET A 118 -7.55 10.96 11.65
CA MET A 118 -8.68 11.77 11.19
C MET A 118 -9.82 10.91 10.63
N PHE A 119 -9.53 9.73 10.09
CA PHE A 119 -10.57 8.81 9.61
C PHE A 119 -11.36 8.14 10.73
N GLU A 120 -10.77 7.98 11.91
CA GLU A 120 -11.46 7.46 13.09
C GLU A 120 -12.42 8.52 13.65
N ILE A 121 -12.00 9.79 13.61
CA ILE A 121 -12.80 10.94 14.05
C ILE A 121 -13.98 11.17 13.11
N SER A 122 -13.76 11.07 11.80
CA SER A 122 -14.77 11.33 10.79
C SER A 122 -14.87 10.21 9.75
N PRO A 123 -15.86 9.32 9.90
CA PRO A 123 -16.21 8.36 8.85
C PRO A 123 -16.59 9.06 7.54
N SER A 124 -17.18 10.26 7.60
CA SER A 124 -17.54 11.04 6.41
C SER A 124 -16.29 11.48 5.65
N LEU A 125 -15.25 11.95 6.35
CA LEU A 125 -13.96 12.29 5.75
C LEU A 125 -13.33 11.09 5.03
N LYS A 126 -13.43 9.89 5.62
CA LYS A 126 -12.95 8.65 4.99
C LYS A 126 -13.71 8.34 3.70
N LYS A 127 -15.04 8.47 3.70
CA LYS A 127 -15.86 8.29 2.48
C LYS A 127 -15.44 9.24 1.36
N ILE A 128 -15.19 10.52 1.69
CA ILE A 128 -14.72 11.52 0.72
C ILE A 128 -13.33 11.14 0.19
N TYR A 129 -12.43 10.75 1.09
CA TYR A 129 -11.08 10.30 0.73
C TYR A 129 -11.09 9.13 -0.24
N ASP A 130 -11.92 8.12 0.04
CA ASP A 130 -12.05 6.93 -0.80
C ASP A 130 -12.65 7.31 -2.17
N TYR A 131 -13.68 8.18 -2.18
CA TYR A 131 -14.31 8.68 -3.41
C TYR A 131 -13.32 9.46 -4.30
N THR A 132 -12.33 10.13 -3.74
CA THR A 132 -11.27 10.80 -4.54
C THR A 132 -10.49 9.84 -5.44
N SER A 133 -10.49 8.53 -5.13
CA SER A 133 -9.78 7.50 -5.91
C SER A 133 -10.33 7.34 -7.33
N ILE A 134 -11.60 7.70 -7.55
CA ILE A 134 -12.27 7.62 -8.86
C ILE A 134 -11.66 8.62 -9.85
N PHE A 135 -11.08 9.72 -9.36
CA PHE A 135 -10.52 10.79 -10.19
C PHE A 135 -9.01 10.63 -10.35
N PRO A 136 -8.47 10.30 -11.53
CA PRO A 136 -7.04 9.98 -11.72
C PRO A 136 -6.06 11.07 -11.25
N LYS A 137 -6.44 12.35 -11.43
CA LYS A 137 -5.63 13.49 -11.01
C LYS A 137 -5.62 13.72 -9.50
N LEU A 138 -6.66 13.28 -8.79
CA LEU A 138 -6.74 13.37 -7.33
C LEU A 138 -6.12 12.13 -6.69
N SER A 139 -6.38 10.94 -7.25
CA SER A 139 -5.89 9.65 -6.74
C SER A 139 -4.37 9.50 -6.80
N SER A 140 -3.73 10.08 -7.82
CA SER A 140 -2.26 10.08 -7.97
C SER A 140 -1.51 10.91 -6.90
N ARG A 141 -2.23 11.75 -6.14
CA ARG A 141 -1.63 12.61 -5.12
C ARG A 141 -1.15 11.82 -3.90
N THR A 142 -0.28 12.45 -3.10
CA THR A 142 0.19 11.87 -1.83
C THR A 142 -0.97 11.69 -0.84
N PHE A 143 -0.82 10.76 0.11
CA PHE A 143 -1.78 10.53 1.19
C PHE A 143 -2.26 11.85 1.83
N ARG A 144 -1.32 12.67 2.31
CA ARG A 144 -1.58 13.97 2.94
C ARG A 144 -2.33 14.93 2.03
N ALA A 145 -2.02 14.97 0.74
CA ALA A 145 -2.70 15.86 -0.19
C ALA A 145 -4.13 15.40 -0.47
N ARG A 146 -4.38 14.10 -0.58
CA ARG A 146 -5.73 13.53 -0.72
C ARG A 146 -6.57 13.74 0.53
N LEU A 147 -5.98 13.55 1.71
CA LEU A 147 -6.64 13.81 2.98
C LEU A 147 -6.97 15.30 3.13
N LEU A 148 -6.02 16.18 2.79
CA LEU A 148 -6.24 17.62 2.77
C LEU A 148 -7.36 18.03 1.81
N ILE A 149 -7.40 17.45 0.61
CA ILE A 149 -8.51 17.65 -0.34
C ILE A 149 -9.84 17.28 0.32
N SER A 150 -9.90 16.10 0.94
CA SER A 150 -11.12 15.58 1.59
C SER A 150 -11.58 16.50 2.71
N TYR A 151 -10.65 17.01 3.51
CA TYR A 151 -10.92 17.95 4.58
C TYR A 151 -11.40 19.31 4.06
N ILE A 152 -10.75 19.85 3.02
CA ILE A 152 -11.17 21.13 2.40
C ILE A 152 -12.59 21.04 1.88
N LEU A 153 -12.93 19.96 1.16
CA LEU A 153 -14.27 19.76 0.60
C LEU A 153 -15.33 19.72 1.69
N LEU A 154 -15.04 18.96 2.75
CA LEU A 154 -15.92 18.87 3.88
C LEU A 154 -16.11 20.23 4.57
N ARG A 155 -15.04 21.01 4.76
CA ARG A 155 -15.10 22.32 5.44
C ARG A 155 -15.76 23.42 4.61
N ASP A 156 -15.46 23.48 3.33
CA ASP A 156 -15.98 24.53 2.44
C ASP A 156 -17.50 24.42 2.29
N LEU A 157 -18.06 23.19 2.31
CA LEU A 157 -19.52 22.97 2.20
C LEU A 157 -20.29 23.32 3.47
N TYR A 158 -19.71 23.09 4.64
CA TYR A 158 -20.36 23.33 5.93
C TYR A 158 -20.00 24.71 6.54
N GLY A 159 -19.59 25.66 5.69
CA GLY A 159 -19.60 27.09 5.99
C GLY A 159 -18.52 27.60 6.95
N SER A 160 -17.44 26.85 7.15
CA SER A 160 -16.46 27.18 8.19
C SER A 160 -15.03 27.11 7.64
N HIS A 161 -14.50 28.29 7.33
CA HIS A 161 -13.18 28.44 6.73
C HIS A 161 -12.08 28.28 7.76
N VAL A 162 -11.26 27.25 7.55
CA VAL A 162 -10.03 27.02 8.31
C VAL A 162 -8.91 27.81 7.65
N SER A 163 -8.09 28.49 8.45
CA SER A 163 -7.02 29.32 7.89
C SER A 163 -6.02 28.47 7.09
N THR A 164 -5.58 29.00 5.94
CA THR A 164 -4.59 28.32 5.08
C THR A 164 -3.28 28.08 5.80
N SER A 165 -2.90 28.96 6.73
CA SER A 165 -1.72 28.78 7.58
C SER A 165 -1.84 27.56 8.49
N LEU A 166 -3.00 27.38 9.12
CA LEU A 166 -3.24 26.26 10.03
C LEU A 166 -3.26 24.93 9.28
N MET A 167 -3.96 24.84 8.15
CA MET A 167 -3.94 23.65 7.30
C MET A 167 -2.53 23.34 6.76
N SER A 168 -1.77 24.37 6.38
CA SER A 168 -0.40 24.21 5.89
C SER A 168 0.49 23.54 6.95
N LYS A 169 0.39 23.98 8.20
CA LYS A 169 1.11 23.41 9.36
C LYS A 169 0.63 21.99 9.68
N ALA A 170 -0.67 21.79 9.87
CA ALA A 170 -1.26 20.51 10.25
C ALA A 170 -0.89 19.40 9.26
N PHE A 171 -1.07 19.64 7.96
CA PHE A 171 -0.84 18.64 6.91
C PHE A 171 0.61 18.63 6.38
N SER A 172 1.48 19.55 6.83
CA SER A 172 2.84 19.76 6.32
C SER A 172 2.88 19.98 4.80
N VAL A 173 1.95 20.78 4.28
CA VAL A 173 1.81 21.11 2.85
C VAL A 173 2.05 22.59 2.65
N SER A 174 2.72 23.01 1.57
CA SER A 174 2.98 24.43 1.32
C SER A 174 1.68 25.21 1.05
N ARG A 175 1.65 26.49 1.45
CA ARG A 175 0.52 27.40 1.19
C ARG A 175 0.17 27.48 -0.31
N ASN A 176 1.18 27.49 -1.18
CA ASN A 176 0.96 27.51 -2.64
C ASN A 176 0.30 26.22 -3.14
N HIS A 177 0.64 25.06 -2.57
CA HIS A 177 0.00 23.80 -2.93
C HIS A 177 -1.45 23.78 -2.47
N LEU A 178 -1.76 24.29 -1.28
CA LEU A 178 -3.13 24.53 -0.80
C LEU A 178 -3.96 25.37 -1.78
N ILE A 179 -3.43 26.50 -2.24
CA ILE A 179 -4.09 27.39 -3.21
C ILE A 179 -4.35 26.63 -4.53
N ARG A 180 -3.36 25.89 -5.02
CA ARG A 180 -3.51 25.07 -6.24
C ARG A 180 -4.57 23.98 -6.08
N ILE A 181 -4.64 23.34 -4.91
CA ILE A 181 -5.68 22.34 -4.61
C ILE A 181 -7.07 22.99 -4.70
N ARG A 182 -7.28 24.13 -4.03
CA ARG A 182 -8.58 24.81 -4.07
C ARG A 182 -9.03 25.16 -5.50
N ARG A 183 -8.11 25.69 -6.32
CA ARG A 183 -8.38 25.97 -7.75
C ARG A 183 -8.67 24.70 -8.55
N GLU A 184 -7.98 23.60 -8.24
CA GLU A 184 -8.18 22.33 -8.92
C GLU A 184 -9.55 21.71 -8.58
N LEU A 185 -10.01 21.85 -7.33
CA LEU A 185 -11.30 21.31 -6.88
C LEU A 185 -12.51 21.94 -7.57
N GLN A 186 -12.39 23.18 -8.06
CA GLN A 186 -13.43 23.82 -8.86
C GLN A 186 -13.78 23.06 -10.15
N LYS A 187 -12.91 22.15 -10.61
CA LYS A 187 -13.12 21.34 -11.81
C LYS A 187 -13.93 20.06 -11.59
N TYR A 188 -14.31 19.75 -10.34
CA TYR A 188 -14.98 18.50 -9.97
C TYR A 188 -16.32 18.76 -9.24
N PRO A 189 -17.33 19.34 -9.92
CA PRO A 189 -18.63 19.62 -9.32
C PRO A 189 -19.36 18.37 -8.80
N GLU A 190 -19.16 17.22 -9.43
CA GLU A 190 -19.70 15.92 -9.01
C GLU A 190 -19.25 15.52 -7.61
N LEU A 191 -18.03 15.91 -7.24
CA LEU A 191 -17.44 15.57 -5.95
C LEU A 191 -17.91 16.55 -4.87
N ILE A 192 -18.19 17.81 -5.22
CA ILE A 192 -18.92 18.74 -4.34
C ILE A 192 -20.33 18.22 -4.06
N LYS A 193 -21.04 17.76 -5.10
CA LYS A 193 -22.39 17.18 -4.97
C LYS A 193 -22.37 15.96 -4.04
N PHE A 194 -21.46 15.01 -4.27
CA PHE A 194 -21.31 13.84 -3.41
C PHE A 194 -21.14 14.22 -1.93
N VAL A 195 -20.27 15.19 -1.62
CA VAL A 195 -20.02 15.59 -0.23
C VAL A 195 -21.27 16.24 0.39
N SER A 196 -22.04 17.02 -0.37
CA SER A 196 -23.26 17.65 0.13
C SER A 196 -24.35 16.65 0.54
N GLU A 197 -24.33 15.44 -0.03
CA GLU A 197 -25.29 14.37 0.25
C GLU A 197 -24.92 13.53 1.48
N LEU A 198 -23.72 13.70 2.05
CA LEU A 198 -23.23 12.87 3.17
C LEU A 198 -23.88 13.17 4.53
N GLY A 199 -24.52 14.34 4.70
CA GLY A 199 -25.26 14.68 5.92
C GLY A 199 -24.39 14.71 7.19
N VAL A 200 -23.25 15.41 7.14
CA VAL A 200 -22.28 15.46 8.24
C VAL A 200 -22.77 16.28 9.43
N SER A 201 -22.56 15.75 10.65
CA SER A 201 -22.96 16.41 11.89
C SER A 201 -22.00 17.53 12.30
N TYR A 202 -22.51 18.57 12.96
CA TYR A 202 -21.67 19.64 13.53
C TYR A 202 -20.64 19.12 14.55
N LYS A 203 -21.00 18.08 15.31
CA LYS A 203 -20.09 17.47 16.27
C LYS A 203 -18.86 16.87 15.58
N GLU A 204 -19.09 16.07 14.54
CA GLU A 204 -18.01 15.46 13.73
C GLU A 204 -17.08 16.52 13.12
N LEU A 205 -17.65 17.63 12.63
CA LEU A 205 -16.88 18.75 12.09
C LEU A 205 -16.02 19.45 13.16
N ASN A 206 -16.58 19.67 14.36
CA ASN A 206 -15.86 20.31 15.46
C ASN A 206 -14.73 19.40 15.98
N ASP A 207 -14.99 18.11 16.17
CA ASP A 207 -13.99 17.14 16.63
C ASP A 207 -12.81 17.06 15.64
N LEU A 208 -13.11 17.12 14.33
CA LEU A 208 -12.08 17.21 13.29
C LEU A 208 -11.26 18.50 13.39
N ASP A 209 -11.91 19.64 13.57
CA ASP A 209 -11.21 20.93 13.65
C ASP A 209 -10.30 21.03 14.86
N GLU A 210 -10.79 20.60 16.03
CA GLU A 210 -9.98 20.54 17.25
C GLU A 210 -8.73 19.67 17.03
N TYR A 211 -8.89 18.55 16.34
CA TYR A 211 -7.78 17.68 15.99
C TYR A 211 -6.80 18.35 15.02
N VAL A 212 -7.28 19.03 13.98
CA VAL A 212 -6.42 19.75 13.03
C VAL A 212 -5.68 20.91 13.71
N ILE A 213 -6.33 21.64 14.62
CA ILE A 213 -5.70 22.67 15.46
C ILE A 213 -4.60 22.06 16.33
N LYS A 214 -4.86 20.92 16.97
CA LYS A 214 -3.87 20.18 17.77
C LYS A 214 -2.65 19.79 16.92
N LEU A 215 -2.86 19.23 15.73
CA LEU A 215 -1.77 18.87 14.82
C LEU A 215 -0.94 20.08 14.34
N ALA A 216 -1.56 21.24 14.19
CA ALA A 216 -0.86 22.47 13.83
C ALA A 216 0.02 23.00 14.98
N LYS A 217 -0.44 22.90 16.23
CA LYS A 217 0.33 23.31 17.42
C LYS A 217 1.54 22.42 17.68
N VAL A 218 1.38 21.09 17.54
CA VAL A 218 2.50 20.14 17.70
C VAL A 218 3.64 20.42 16.72
N SER A 219 3.33 20.96 15.52
CA SER A 219 4.39 21.37 14.58
C SER A 219 5.12 22.68 14.91
N GLU A 220 4.73 23.41 15.95
CA GLU A 220 5.46 24.60 16.42
C GLU A 220 6.53 24.25 17.46
N GLU A 221 6.42 23.08 18.10
CA GLU A 221 7.30 22.64 19.20
C GLU A 221 8.51 21.79 18.72
N VAL A 222 8.64 21.56 17.41
CA VAL A 222 9.68 20.71 16.77
C VAL A 222 10.46 21.49 15.72
#